data_AF-A0A3Q0H3Z1-F1
#
_entry.id   AF-A0A3Q0H3Z1-F1
#
_cell.length_a   1.000
_cell.length_b   1.000
_cell.length_c   1.000
_cell.angle_alpha   90.00
_cell.angle_beta   90.00
_cell.angle_gamma   90.00
#
_symmetry.space_group_name_H-M   'P 1'
#
loop_
_entity.id
_entity.type
_entity.pdbx_description
1 polymer ?
#
loop_
_entity_poly.entity_id
_entity_poly.type
_entity_poly.pdbx_seq_one_letter_code
_entity_poly.pdbx_strand_id
1 'polypeptide(L)'
;MEKKMLKTGYFILLLSCFALQLDANPGLKVRITQKGLDYGWKVGLENIKQEIQNETFQSWSDRENFGLVKFDYTVSGLRMNTVEFPDASVSLIPGTGIKLAIEHASATFHANWSIKTWLVRNHGGATVSLSGVFITVIFQVSRDNKGRLSMLFHNCRLSIHDVKVKLSGGASWVFNLFAGYLKKPIQAYLDKNLCPKIKHKIQRMDAELRTLKVLSQIDAFAQIDYSLINSPAISKTYINLDLKGTVYPAGNRTDPPFVPDPFTLPDKNNSMLYLGVSEYFFKSASLAYYNAGAFNITITKEFSTYFMPTEVTPNSTIPEVLQLVQNYTMSHPLMLTLQSTAAPMISLQTSSLTTEITGYLEMFSVLPNSSLQFIFAGNLTVNTSANMTISKQKLIISLLLKRFHFSLTSSGVDFSEISLLENFLSCVLWNGAIPAINDKLRKGFPLPNQAQTKFIQPVLEFNQGYLLISTDIHYTL
;
A
#
# COMPACT_ATOMS: atom_id res chain seq x y z
N MET A 1 1.70 6.32 57.68
CA MET A 1 1.67 5.26 56.65
C MET A 1 1.27 5.82 55.27
N GLU A 2 0.27 6.71 55.19
CA GLU A 2 -0.19 7.34 53.93
C GLU A 2 0.88 8.06 53.12
N LYS A 3 1.77 8.86 53.74
CA LYS A 3 2.83 9.57 52.99
C LYS A 3 3.85 8.65 52.31
N LYS A 4 4.05 7.42 52.82
CA LYS A 4 4.90 6.41 52.16
C LYS A 4 4.15 5.76 51.00
N MET A 5 2.87 5.39 51.17
CA MET A 5 2.05 4.81 50.09
C MET A 5 1.84 5.79 48.92
N LEU A 6 1.70 7.10 49.19
CA LEU A 6 1.55 8.11 48.15
C LEU A 6 2.82 8.26 47.29
N LYS A 7 4.01 8.19 47.92
CA LYS A 7 5.30 8.20 47.21
C LYS A 7 5.54 6.94 46.40
N THR A 8 5.15 5.77 46.91
CA THR A 8 5.25 4.50 46.17
C THR A 8 4.28 4.49 44.98
N GLY A 9 3.07 5.03 45.15
CA GLY A 9 2.10 5.21 44.06
C GLY A 9 2.61 6.15 42.96
N TYR A 10 3.23 7.27 43.32
CA TYR A 10 3.85 8.20 42.36
C TYR A 10 5.03 7.56 41.61
N PHE A 11 5.82 6.73 42.29
CA PHE A 11 6.96 6.01 41.68
C PHE A 11 6.48 4.92 40.72
N ILE A 12 5.40 4.20 41.03
CA ILE A 12 4.77 3.22 40.12
C ILE A 12 4.12 3.93 38.93
N LEU A 13 3.49 5.09 39.13
CA LEU A 13 2.94 5.91 38.04
C LEU A 13 4.05 6.46 37.13
N LEU A 14 5.16 6.93 37.70
CA LEU A 14 6.36 7.33 36.96
C LEU A 14 6.98 6.14 36.21
N LEU A 15 7.09 4.96 36.83
CA LEU A 15 7.54 3.73 36.16
C LEU A 15 6.58 3.28 35.03
N SER A 16 5.28 3.51 35.18
CA SER A 16 4.30 3.27 34.10
C SER A 16 4.36 4.32 32.98
N CYS A 17 4.80 5.54 33.28
CA CYS A 17 5.16 6.54 32.26
C CYS A 17 6.52 6.26 31.59
N PHE A 18 7.42 5.52 32.25
CA PHE A 18 8.70 5.06 31.69
C PHE A 18 8.63 3.67 31.04
N ALA A 19 7.49 2.97 31.14
CA ALA A 19 7.11 2.01 30.11
C ALA A 19 6.77 2.81 28.84
N LEU A 20 7.79 3.42 28.25
CA LEU A 20 7.84 3.69 26.83
C LEU A 20 7.32 2.40 26.20
N GLN A 21 6.13 2.47 25.60
CA GLN A 21 5.87 1.61 24.46
C GLN A 21 7.08 1.89 23.55
N LEU A 22 8.06 0.99 23.55
CA LEU A 22 9.05 0.99 22.48
C LEU A 22 8.18 0.74 21.26
N ASP A 23 7.81 1.81 20.58
CA ASP A 23 7.11 1.73 19.31
C ASP A 23 7.92 0.76 18.47
N ALA A 24 7.31 -0.37 18.15
CA ALA A 24 7.97 -1.37 17.34
C ALA A 24 8.42 -0.68 16.05
N ASN A 25 9.68 -0.85 15.66
CA ASN A 25 10.16 -0.31 14.40
C ASN A 25 9.43 -1.02 13.25
N PRO A 26 9.00 -0.30 12.20
CA PRO A 26 8.31 -0.93 11.09
C PRO A 26 9.27 -1.64 10.14
N GLY A 27 8.80 -2.73 9.54
CA GLY A 27 9.45 -3.31 8.37
C GLY A 27 9.22 -2.49 7.09
N LEU A 28 8.09 -1.77 7.01
CA LEU A 28 7.72 -0.91 5.88
C LEU A 28 7.13 0.42 6.39
N LYS A 29 7.52 1.54 5.77
CA LYS A 29 6.92 2.86 6.04
C LYS A 29 6.29 3.42 4.78
N VAL A 30 5.04 3.86 4.85
CA VAL A 30 4.37 4.59 3.76
C VAL A 30 4.16 6.03 4.19
N ARG A 31 4.56 6.99 3.36
CA ARG A 31 4.26 8.41 3.53
C ARG A 31 3.38 8.91 2.39
N ILE A 32 2.22 9.44 2.74
CA ILE A 32 1.34 10.17 1.82
C ILE A 32 1.60 11.66 2.05
N THR A 33 2.05 12.38 1.03
CA THR A 33 2.34 13.82 1.12
C THR A 33 1.09 14.66 0.88
N GLN A 34 1.18 15.96 1.15
CA GLN A 34 0.14 16.92 0.79
C GLN A 34 -0.20 16.84 -0.70
N LYS A 35 0.80 16.70 -1.59
CA LYS A 35 0.59 16.49 -3.04
C LYS A 35 -0.29 15.26 -3.32
N GLY A 36 -0.05 14.17 -2.60
CA GLY A 36 -0.86 12.94 -2.70
C GLY A 36 -2.28 13.12 -2.16
N LEU A 37 -2.44 13.86 -1.07
CA LEU A 37 -3.74 14.21 -0.50
C LEU A 37 -4.55 15.11 -1.43
N ASP A 38 -3.93 16.14 -2.01
CA ASP A 38 -4.56 17.05 -2.96
C ASP A 38 -5.06 16.30 -4.21
N TYR A 39 -4.24 15.36 -4.71
CA TYR A 39 -4.65 14.47 -5.80
C TYR A 39 -5.84 13.59 -5.41
N GLY A 40 -5.76 12.92 -4.24
CA GLY A 40 -6.85 12.09 -3.73
C GLY A 40 -8.14 12.88 -3.50
N TRP A 41 -8.03 14.12 -3.02
CA TRP A 41 -9.16 15.02 -2.83
C TRP A 41 -9.80 15.43 -4.15
N LYS A 42 -8.99 15.75 -5.18
CA LYS A 42 -9.48 16.03 -6.52
C LYS A 42 -10.27 14.85 -7.12
N VAL A 43 -9.75 13.63 -7.00
CA VAL A 43 -10.44 12.42 -7.48
C VAL A 43 -11.73 12.19 -6.66
N GLY A 44 -11.65 12.31 -5.34
CA GLY A 44 -12.80 12.14 -4.44
C GLY A 44 -13.91 13.15 -4.67
N LEU A 45 -13.57 14.41 -4.96
CA LEU A 45 -14.54 15.47 -5.25
C LEU A 45 -15.41 15.17 -6.46
N GLU A 46 -14.84 14.63 -7.53
CA GLU A 46 -15.61 14.27 -8.72
C GLU A 46 -16.60 13.12 -8.43
N ASN A 47 -16.18 12.12 -7.65
CA ASN A 47 -17.07 11.05 -7.18
C ASN A 47 -18.18 11.59 -6.28
N ILE A 48 -17.84 12.51 -5.37
CA ILE A 48 -18.80 13.16 -4.47
C ILE A 48 -19.85 13.94 -5.28
N LYS A 49 -19.45 14.69 -6.32
CA LYS A 49 -20.40 15.41 -7.19
C LYS A 49 -21.41 14.46 -7.82
N GLN A 50 -20.95 13.35 -8.39
CA GLN A 50 -21.82 12.34 -9.01
C GLN A 50 -22.77 11.69 -8.00
N GLU A 51 -22.26 11.34 -6.82
CA GLU A 51 -23.06 10.69 -5.77
C GLU A 51 -24.12 11.63 -5.20
N ILE A 52 -23.80 12.91 -5.01
CA ILE A 52 -24.77 13.90 -4.52
C ILE A 52 -25.85 14.19 -5.57
N GLN A 53 -25.52 14.22 -6.87
CA GLN A 53 -26.51 14.39 -7.94
C GLN A 53 -27.54 13.26 -7.99
N ASN A 54 -27.14 12.04 -7.62
CA ASN A 54 -28.01 10.87 -7.56
C ASN A 54 -28.76 10.72 -6.23
N GLU A 55 -28.46 11.56 -5.24
CA GLU A 55 -29.08 11.49 -3.92
C GLU A 55 -30.52 11.98 -3.96
N THR A 56 -31.42 11.26 -3.27
CA THR A 56 -32.80 11.69 -3.08
C THR A 56 -32.98 12.27 -1.68
N PHE A 57 -33.59 13.45 -1.60
CA PHE A 57 -33.90 14.09 -0.33
C PHE A 57 -35.36 13.79 0.03
N GLN A 58 -35.61 13.56 1.32
CA GLN A 58 -36.95 13.24 1.82
C GLN A 58 -37.88 14.46 1.71
N SER A 59 -39.15 14.20 1.39
CA SER A 59 -40.19 15.22 1.43
C SER A 59 -40.52 15.59 2.88
N TRP A 60 -40.91 16.84 3.10
CA TRP A 60 -41.45 17.29 4.38
C TRP A 60 -42.72 18.11 4.17
N SER A 61 -43.55 18.11 5.20
CA SER A 61 -44.79 18.89 5.26
C SER A 61 -44.82 19.62 6.59
N ASP A 62 -45.27 20.87 6.58
CA ASP A 62 -45.44 21.65 7.79
C ASP A 62 -46.63 22.62 7.65
N ARG A 63 -47.01 23.24 8.76
CA ARG A 63 -48.08 24.24 8.83
C ARG A 63 -47.51 25.57 9.27
N GLU A 64 -47.80 26.60 8.49
CA GLU A 64 -47.37 27.96 8.76
C GLU A 64 -48.54 28.94 8.79
N ASN A 65 -48.31 30.09 9.41
CA ASN A 65 -49.33 31.13 9.58
C ASN A 65 -48.93 32.39 8.79
N PHE A 66 -49.80 32.85 7.90
CA PHE A 66 -49.71 34.17 7.28
C PHE A 66 -50.80 35.09 7.83
N GLY A 67 -50.46 35.88 8.85
CA GLY A 67 -51.44 36.67 9.60
C GLY A 67 -52.48 35.76 10.26
N LEU A 68 -53.76 35.89 9.87
CA LEU A 68 -54.86 35.06 10.37
C LEU A 68 -55.08 33.76 9.57
N VAL A 69 -54.36 33.58 8.45
CA VAL A 69 -54.58 32.44 7.54
C VAL A 69 -53.53 31.36 7.82
N LYS A 70 -54.00 30.16 8.22
CA LYS A 70 -53.16 28.97 8.33
C LYS A 70 -53.08 28.28 6.97
N PHE A 71 -51.87 27.88 6.59
CA PHE A 71 -51.64 27.09 5.38
C PHE A 71 -50.78 25.88 5.68
N ASP A 72 -51.18 24.72 5.16
CA ASP A 72 -50.36 23.53 5.13
C ASP A 72 -49.53 23.58 3.85
N TYR A 73 -48.22 23.36 3.94
CA TYR A 73 -47.37 23.23 2.77
C TYR A 73 -46.62 21.91 2.77
N THR A 74 -46.27 21.44 1.58
CA THR A 74 -45.41 20.27 1.38
C THR A 74 -44.35 20.61 0.35
N VAL A 75 -43.11 20.25 0.64
CA VAL A 75 -42.00 20.27 -0.32
C VAL A 75 -41.56 18.84 -0.55
N SER A 76 -41.51 18.44 -1.81
CA SER A 76 -41.19 17.06 -2.20
C SER A 76 -40.33 17.02 -3.44
N GLY A 77 -39.74 15.86 -3.73
CA GLY A 77 -38.96 15.65 -4.95
C GLY A 77 -37.73 16.58 -5.05
N LEU A 78 -37.10 16.93 -3.92
CA LEU A 78 -35.83 17.65 -3.95
C LEU A 78 -34.79 16.80 -4.67
N ARG A 79 -34.32 17.30 -5.82
CA ARG A 79 -33.27 16.69 -6.63
C ARG A 79 -32.25 17.76 -6.97
N MET A 80 -30.98 17.44 -6.74
CA MET A 80 -29.90 18.33 -7.11
C MET A 80 -29.73 18.34 -8.63
N ASN A 81 -29.76 19.52 -9.22
CA ASN A 81 -29.54 19.72 -10.65
C ASN A 81 -28.06 20.01 -10.93
N THR A 82 -27.52 21.02 -10.24
CA THR A 82 -26.12 21.44 -10.39
C THR A 82 -25.48 21.63 -9.02
N VAL A 83 -24.17 21.35 -8.95
CA VAL A 83 -23.35 21.61 -7.78
C VAL A 83 -21.94 22.00 -8.21
N GLU A 84 -21.43 23.07 -7.62
CA GLU A 84 -20.11 23.59 -7.90
C GLU A 84 -19.33 23.75 -6.60
N PHE A 85 -18.09 23.28 -6.62
CA PHE A 85 -17.13 23.38 -5.53
C PHE A 85 -15.93 24.16 -6.04
N PRO A 86 -16.02 25.51 -6.11
CA PRO A 86 -14.94 26.33 -6.66
C PRO A 86 -13.70 26.26 -5.78
N ASP A 87 -13.88 26.37 -4.46
CA ASP A 87 -12.79 26.39 -3.49
C ASP A 87 -12.88 25.14 -2.61
N ALA A 88 -12.21 24.07 -3.02
CA ALA A 88 -12.17 22.84 -2.24
C ALA A 88 -10.72 22.51 -1.86
N SER A 89 -10.47 22.26 -0.57
CA SER A 89 -9.14 22.00 -0.04
C SER A 89 -9.14 20.83 0.94
N VAL A 90 -7.97 20.19 1.04
CA VAL A 90 -7.65 19.18 2.04
C VAL A 90 -6.43 19.63 2.82
N SER A 91 -6.49 19.47 4.14
CA SER A 91 -5.39 19.85 5.03
C SER A 91 -5.26 18.84 6.16
N LEU A 92 -4.07 18.81 6.76
CA LEU A 92 -3.78 17.93 7.88
C LEU A 92 -3.82 18.69 9.20
N ILE A 93 -4.43 18.07 10.21
CA ILE A 93 -4.42 18.55 11.58
C ILE A 93 -3.50 17.62 12.38
N PRO A 94 -2.28 18.08 12.75
CA PRO A 94 -1.33 17.28 13.49
C PRO A 94 -1.96 16.65 14.75
N GLY A 95 -1.70 15.36 14.97
CA GLY A 95 -2.24 14.60 16.09
C GLY A 95 -3.76 14.37 16.08
N THR A 96 -4.50 14.91 15.11
CA THR A 96 -5.97 14.75 15.02
C THR A 96 -6.39 13.96 13.79
N GLY A 97 -6.11 14.44 12.58
CA GLY A 97 -6.76 13.87 11.39
C GLY A 97 -6.64 14.69 10.12
N ILE A 98 -7.54 14.40 9.19
CA ILE A 98 -7.68 15.08 7.90
C ILE A 98 -8.87 16.03 7.98
N LYS A 99 -8.67 17.26 7.52
CA LYS A 99 -9.70 18.29 7.38
C LYS A 99 -9.98 18.53 5.90
N LEU A 100 -11.21 18.27 5.51
CA LEU A 100 -11.76 18.64 4.21
C LEU A 100 -12.53 19.95 4.38
N ALA A 101 -12.29 20.92 3.49
CA ALA A 101 -13.00 22.19 3.48
C ALA A 101 -13.49 22.50 2.06
N ILE A 102 -14.73 22.93 1.97
CA ILE A 102 -15.36 23.46 0.75
C ILE A 102 -15.86 24.85 1.10
N GLU A 103 -15.43 25.85 0.35
CA GLU A 103 -15.78 27.26 0.49
C GLU A 103 -16.49 27.73 -0.79
N HIS A 104 -17.36 28.73 -0.63
CA HIS A 104 -18.12 29.36 -1.73
C HIS A 104 -18.89 28.37 -2.63
N ALA A 105 -19.27 27.19 -2.13
CA ALA A 105 -20.01 26.24 -2.92
C ALA A 105 -21.38 26.77 -3.31
N SER A 106 -21.82 26.38 -4.51
CA SER A 106 -23.12 26.72 -5.06
C SER A 106 -23.85 25.43 -5.45
N ALA A 107 -25.17 25.41 -5.27
CA ALA A 107 -25.97 24.26 -5.67
C ALA A 107 -27.37 24.71 -6.08
N THR A 108 -27.93 24.06 -7.10
CA THR A 108 -29.32 24.27 -7.53
C THR A 108 -30.09 22.98 -7.42
N PHE A 109 -31.29 23.05 -6.84
CA PHE A 109 -32.21 21.93 -6.70
C PHE A 109 -33.52 22.22 -7.43
N HIS A 110 -34.07 21.19 -8.04
CA HIS A 110 -35.48 21.15 -8.39
C HIS A 110 -36.27 20.57 -7.23
N ALA A 111 -37.43 21.15 -6.97
CA ALA A 111 -38.36 20.73 -5.96
C ALA A 111 -39.79 20.86 -6.50
N ASN A 112 -40.70 20.09 -5.93
CA ASN A 112 -42.13 20.31 -6.09
C ASN A 112 -42.67 20.90 -4.79
N TRP A 113 -43.63 21.81 -4.91
CA TRP A 113 -44.31 22.39 -3.76
C TRP A 113 -45.82 22.21 -3.91
N SER A 114 -46.50 22.08 -2.78
CA SER A 114 -47.95 22.18 -2.71
C SER A 114 -48.35 22.99 -1.48
N ILE A 115 -49.42 23.77 -1.63
CA ILE A 115 -50.02 24.55 -0.55
C ILE A 115 -51.51 24.22 -0.46
N LYS A 116 -52.00 24.09 0.77
CA LYS A 116 -53.40 23.86 1.09
C LYS A 116 -53.84 24.83 2.17
N THR A 117 -54.83 25.64 1.82
CA THR A 117 -55.56 26.50 2.76
C THR A 117 -57.03 26.10 2.77
N TRP A 118 -57.83 26.75 3.63
CA TRP A 118 -59.28 26.59 3.64
C TRP A 118 -59.97 27.09 2.35
N LEU A 119 -59.32 27.98 1.58
CA LEU A 119 -59.87 28.57 0.34
C LEU A 119 -59.20 28.05 -0.95
N VAL A 120 -57.91 27.71 -0.91
CA VAL A 120 -57.09 27.48 -2.11
C VAL A 120 -56.22 26.24 -1.94
N ARG A 121 -56.15 25.43 -3.00
CA ARG A 121 -55.14 24.37 -3.18
C ARG A 121 -54.35 24.66 -4.43
N ASN A 122 -53.02 24.71 -4.30
CA ASN A 122 -52.14 24.95 -5.44
C ASN A 122 -50.89 24.08 -5.34
N HIS A 123 -50.28 23.82 -6.48
CA HIS A 123 -49.05 23.04 -6.59
C HIS A 123 -48.21 23.53 -7.77
N GLY A 124 -46.91 23.26 -7.73
CA GLY A 124 -46.03 23.63 -8.83
C GLY A 124 -44.60 23.18 -8.61
N GLY A 125 -43.74 23.52 -9.57
CA GLY A 125 -42.30 23.35 -9.45
C GLY A 125 -41.66 24.51 -8.69
N ALA A 126 -40.50 24.26 -8.10
CA ALA A 126 -39.64 25.27 -7.50
C ALA A 126 -38.18 24.97 -7.84
N THR A 127 -37.41 26.05 -7.99
CA THR A 127 -35.96 26.01 -8.09
C THR A 127 -35.39 26.62 -6.82
N VAL A 128 -34.58 25.86 -6.10
CA VAL A 128 -33.87 26.30 -4.89
C VAL A 128 -32.40 26.46 -5.23
N SER A 129 -31.86 27.66 -5.10
CA SER A 129 -30.44 27.94 -5.31
C SER A 129 -29.77 28.26 -3.97
N LEU A 130 -28.69 27.57 -3.67
CA LEU A 130 -27.80 27.83 -2.54
C LEU A 130 -26.55 28.54 -3.04
N SER A 131 -26.11 29.55 -2.33
CA SER A 131 -24.85 30.25 -2.60
C SER A 131 -24.06 30.49 -1.32
N GLY A 132 -22.73 30.55 -1.45
CA GLY A 132 -21.83 30.74 -0.32
C GLY A 132 -21.93 29.62 0.71
N VAL A 133 -22.05 28.36 0.26
CA VAL A 133 -22.07 27.20 1.15
C VAL A 133 -20.65 26.91 1.61
N PHE A 134 -20.48 26.81 2.93
CA PHE A 134 -19.24 26.44 3.59
C PHE A 134 -19.43 25.10 4.30
N ILE A 135 -18.59 24.11 3.97
CA ILE A 135 -18.60 22.79 4.61
C ILE A 135 -17.18 22.49 5.09
N THR A 136 -17.04 22.17 6.38
CA THR A 136 -15.81 21.61 6.94
C THR A 136 -16.10 20.27 7.56
N VAL A 137 -15.34 19.25 7.15
CA VAL A 137 -15.43 17.89 7.69
C VAL A 137 -14.06 17.49 8.23
N ILE A 138 -14.03 17.00 9.47
CA ILE A 138 -12.81 16.50 10.09
C ILE A 138 -13.05 15.03 10.44
N PHE A 139 -12.12 14.17 10.04
CA PHE A 139 -12.09 12.78 10.44
C PHE A 139 -10.67 12.39 10.87
N GLN A 140 -10.60 11.51 11.86
CA GLN A 140 -9.36 10.96 12.36
C GLN A 140 -9.01 9.71 11.58
N VAL A 141 -7.72 9.46 11.41
CA VAL A 141 -7.20 8.22 10.83
C VAL A 141 -6.43 7.51 11.93
N SER A 142 -6.76 6.25 12.17
CA SER A 142 -6.26 5.48 13.31
C SER A 142 -5.99 4.03 12.93
N ARG A 143 -5.38 3.29 13.85
CA ARG A 143 -5.19 1.84 13.78
C ARG A 143 -6.28 1.14 14.60
N ASP A 144 -6.90 0.11 14.04
CA ASP A 144 -7.79 -0.78 14.80
C ASP A 144 -7.02 -1.86 15.59
N ASN A 145 -7.72 -2.63 16.42
CA ASN A 145 -7.12 -3.69 17.22
C ASN A 145 -6.54 -4.86 16.40
N LYS A 146 -6.82 -4.95 15.10
CA LYS A 146 -6.31 -5.96 14.17
C LYS A 146 -5.19 -5.41 13.27
N GLY A 147 -4.70 -4.20 13.53
CA GLY A 147 -3.67 -3.56 12.71
C GLY A 147 -4.17 -3.02 11.37
N ARG A 148 -5.47 -2.76 11.22
CA ARG A 148 -6.05 -2.20 9.99
C ARG A 148 -6.17 -0.69 10.11
N LEU A 149 -6.17 -0.02 8.95
CA LEU A 149 -6.50 1.40 8.87
C LEU A 149 -7.97 1.61 9.20
N SER A 150 -8.28 2.59 10.04
CA SER A 150 -9.64 2.97 10.40
C SER A 150 -9.81 4.49 10.32
N MET A 151 -11.00 4.91 9.91
CA MET A 151 -11.43 6.29 9.83
C MET A 151 -12.54 6.56 10.85
N LEU A 152 -12.39 7.61 11.65
CA LEU A 152 -13.38 8.01 12.64
C LEU A 152 -13.88 9.42 12.36
N PHE A 153 -15.19 9.59 12.20
CA PHE A 153 -15.80 10.90 12.11
C PHE A 153 -15.54 11.71 13.38
N HIS A 154 -14.98 12.92 13.23
CA HIS A 154 -14.68 13.80 14.36
C HIS A 154 -15.65 14.98 14.44
N ASN A 155 -15.78 15.75 13.35
CA ASN A 155 -16.59 16.96 13.34
C ASN A 155 -17.10 17.28 11.93
N CYS A 156 -18.25 17.94 11.84
CA CYS A 156 -18.77 18.53 10.62
C CYS A 156 -19.39 19.89 10.95
N ARG A 157 -19.02 20.92 10.19
CA ARG A 157 -19.61 22.25 10.24
C ARG A 157 -20.16 22.61 8.87
N LEU A 158 -21.41 23.05 8.84
CA LEU A 158 -22.09 23.55 7.67
C LEU A 158 -22.53 24.98 7.96
N SER A 159 -22.36 25.87 6.97
CA SER A 159 -22.93 27.20 6.97
C SER A 159 -23.39 27.53 5.57
N ILE A 160 -24.56 28.16 5.44
CA ILE A 160 -25.17 28.54 4.16
C ILE A 160 -25.39 30.04 4.21
N HIS A 161 -24.81 30.78 3.25
CA HIS A 161 -24.92 32.24 3.22
C HIS A 161 -26.28 32.73 2.72
N ASP A 162 -26.73 32.25 1.55
CA ASP A 162 -28.06 32.58 1.03
C ASP A 162 -28.76 31.34 0.44
N VAL A 163 -30.08 31.35 0.61
CA VAL A 163 -31.02 30.40 0.02
C VAL A 163 -32.02 31.21 -0.79
N LYS A 164 -32.08 30.95 -2.10
CA LYS A 164 -33.03 31.60 -3.01
C LYS A 164 -34.02 30.57 -3.55
N VAL A 165 -35.30 30.81 -3.32
CA VAL A 165 -36.38 29.97 -3.85
C VAL A 165 -37.08 30.73 -4.96
N LYS A 166 -37.27 30.09 -6.12
CA LYS A 166 -38.07 30.58 -7.24
C LYS A 166 -39.17 29.57 -7.52
N LEU A 167 -40.43 30.00 -7.49
CA LEU A 167 -41.58 29.12 -7.78
C LEU A 167 -41.94 29.23 -9.26
N SER A 168 -42.19 28.10 -9.90
CA SER A 168 -42.70 28.01 -11.27
C SER A 168 -44.22 28.11 -11.23
N GLY A 169 -44.83 29.10 -11.90
CA GLY A 169 -46.30 29.19 -12.01
C GLY A 169 -46.97 30.57 -11.95
N GLY A 170 -46.24 31.68 -11.86
CA GLY A 170 -46.81 33.02 -12.13
C GLY A 170 -46.22 34.16 -11.31
N ALA A 171 -46.17 35.35 -11.91
CA ALA A 171 -45.61 36.59 -11.36
C ALA A 171 -46.50 37.28 -10.30
N SER A 172 -47.30 36.52 -9.56
CA SER A 172 -48.18 37.08 -8.52
C SER A 172 -47.44 37.24 -7.19
N TRP A 173 -47.71 38.34 -6.49
CA TRP A 173 -47.08 38.71 -5.21
C TRP A 173 -47.15 37.59 -4.15
N VAL A 174 -48.19 36.76 -4.19
CA VAL A 174 -48.41 35.61 -3.29
C VAL A 174 -47.31 34.54 -3.45
N PHE A 175 -46.80 34.31 -4.66
CA PHE A 175 -45.72 33.34 -4.91
C PHE A 175 -44.37 33.83 -4.39
N ASN A 176 -44.06 35.13 -4.58
CA ASN A 176 -42.84 35.73 -4.04
C ASN A 176 -42.82 35.71 -2.51
N LEU A 177 -43.98 35.91 -1.90
CA LEU A 177 -44.15 35.84 -0.44
C LEU A 177 -43.95 34.41 0.08
N PHE A 178 -44.60 33.41 -0.52
CA PHE A 178 -44.41 32.00 -0.15
C PHE A 178 -42.97 31.51 -0.37
N ALA A 179 -42.31 31.93 -1.45
CA ALA A 179 -40.89 31.66 -1.69
C ALA A 179 -39.99 32.19 -0.56
N GLY A 180 -40.31 33.36 0.00
CA GLY A 180 -39.61 33.93 1.16
C GLY A 180 -39.77 33.06 2.42
N TYR A 181 -40.96 32.51 2.66
CA TYR A 181 -41.22 31.62 3.81
C TYR A 181 -40.45 30.30 3.72
N LEU A 182 -40.27 29.75 2.52
CA LEU A 182 -39.56 28.47 2.34
C LEU A 182 -38.05 28.54 2.58
N LYS A 183 -37.44 29.73 2.57
CA LYS A 183 -35.99 29.88 2.77
C LYS A 183 -35.50 29.28 4.10
N LYS A 184 -36.11 29.68 5.22
CA LYS A 184 -35.70 29.24 6.56
C LYS A 184 -35.91 27.73 6.80
N PRO A 185 -37.07 27.12 6.45
CA PRO A 185 -37.26 25.68 6.56
C PRO A 185 -36.29 24.88 5.71
N ILE A 186 -35.98 25.32 4.49
CA ILE A 186 -34.99 24.66 3.62
C ILE A 186 -33.60 24.71 4.27
N GLN A 187 -33.19 25.89 4.75
CA GLN A 187 -31.91 26.04 5.43
C GLN A 187 -31.83 25.13 6.66
N ALA A 188 -32.83 25.16 7.54
CA ALA A 188 -32.89 24.30 8.72
C ALA A 188 -32.89 22.80 8.37
N TYR A 189 -33.55 22.41 7.28
CA TYR A 189 -33.53 21.03 6.78
C TYR A 189 -32.12 20.62 6.34
N LEU A 190 -31.42 21.45 5.58
CA LEU A 190 -30.06 21.16 5.14
C LEU A 190 -29.07 21.09 6.32
N ASP A 191 -29.16 22.05 7.24
CA ASP A 191 -28.36 22.10 8.48
C ASP A 191 -28.56 20.85 9.33
N LYS A 192 -29.79 20.36 9.44
CA LYS A 192 -30.11 19.18 10.25
C LYS A 192 -29.68 17.86 9.58
N ASN A 193 -29.68 17.78 8.25
CA ASN A 193 -29.57 16.48 7.55
C ASN A 193 -28.23 16.23 6.84
N LEU A 194 -27.49 17.27 6.43
CA LEU A 194 -26.30 17.06 5.60
C LEU A 194 -25.11 16.47 6.39
N CYS A 195 -24.77 17.05 7.54
CA CYS A 195 -23.67 16.53 8.37
C CYS A 195 -23.90 15.08 8.86
N PRO A 196 -25.10 14.69 9.31
CA PRO A 196 -25.39 13.28 9.61
C PRO A 196 -25.22 12.34 8.40
N LYS A 197 -25.62 12.75 7.19
CA LYS A 197 -25.38 11.96 5.96
C LYS A 197 -23.88 11.80 5.69
N ILE A 198 -23.09 12.87 5.83
CA ILE A 198 -21.62 12.82 5.68
C ILE A 198 -21.02 11.86 6.72
N LYS A 199 -21.45 11.94 7.98
CA LYS A 199 -21.02 11.02 9.05
C LYS A 199 -21.29 9.56 8.67
N HIS A 200 -22.48 9.25 8.18
CA HIS A 200 -22.82 7.89 7.75
C HIS A 200 -21.97 7.40 6.57
N LYS A 201 -21.67 8.27 5.60
CA LYS A 201 -20.75 7.93 4.50
C LYS A 201 -19.34 7.61 5.00
N ILE A 202 -18.78 8.43 5.89
CA ILE A 202 -17.46 8.17 6.50
C ILE A 202 -17.46 6.84 7.28
N GLN A 203 -18.54 6.54 8.01
CA GLN A 203 -18.67 5.25 8.72
C GLN A 203 -18.72 4.06 7.76
N ARG A 204 -19.35 4.21 6.59
CA ARG A 204 -19.35 3.16 5.55
C ARG A 204 -17.96 2.96 4.96
N MET A 205 -17.26 4.05 4.64
CA MET A 205 -15.87 3.98 4.17
C MET A 205 -14.95 3.32 5.19
N ASP A 206 -15.11 3.61 6.48
CA ASP A 206 -14.38 2.92 7.55
C ASP A 206 -14.68 1.42 7.59
N ALA A 207 -15.96 1.04 7.45
CA ALA A 207 -16.34 -0.37 7.38
C ALA A 207 -15.66 -1.09 6.20
N GLU A 208 -15.59 -0.45 5.03
CA GLU A 208 -14.90 -0.95 3.84
C GLU A 208 -13.38 -1.08 4.07
N LEU A 209 -12.72 -0.06 4.64
CA LEU A 209 -11.30 -0.12 5.01
C LEU A 209 -11.00 -1.28 5.95
N ARG A 210 -11.89 -1.53 6.91
CA ARG A 210 -11.77 -2.66 7.85
C ARG A 210 -11.94 -4.03 7.20
N THR A 211 -12.42 -4.12 5.97
CA THR A 211 -12.45 -5.40 5.23
C THR A 211 -11.10 -5.76 4.59
N LEU A 212 -10.19 -4.79 4.44
CA LEU A 212 -8.90 -5.00 3.80
C LEU A 212 -8.08 -6.04 4.57
N LYS A 213 -7.54 -7.01 3.84
CA LYS A 213 -6.66 -8.03 4.39
C LYS A 213 -5.28 -7.42 4.65
N VAL A 214 -4.86 -7.46 5.91
CA VAL A 214 -3.50 -7.09 6.32
C VAL A 214 -2.47 -8.15 5.92
N LEU A 215 -2.90 -9.40 5.77
CA LEU A 215 -2.04 -10.48 5.28
C LEU A 215 -2.26 -10.67 3.78
N SER A 216 -1.16 -10.69 3.03
CA SER A 216 -1.16 -10.90 1.59
C SER A 216 -0.28 -12.08 1.22
N GLN A 217 -0.84 -13.05 0.49
CA GLN A 217 -0.07 -14.18 -0.01
C GLN A 217 0.86 -13.71 -1.13
N ILE A 218 2.15 -14.07 -1.06
CA ILE A 218 3.12 -13.79 -2.13
C ILE A 218 3.06 -14.92 -3.15
N ASP A 219 3.24 -16.15 -2.68
CA ASP A 219 3.21 -17.39 -3.46
C ASP A 219 2.95 -18.61 -2.55
N ALA A 220 3.23 -19.83 -3.01
CA ALA A 220 3.03 -21.06 -2.23
C ALA A 220 3.91 -21.17 -0.98
N PHE A 221 5.02 -20.43 -0.91
CA PHE A 221 6.01 -20.53 0.16
C PHE A 221 5.89 -19.42 1.19
N ALA A 222 5.43 -18.22 0.79
CA ALA A 222 5.49 -17.05 1.65
C ALA A 222 4.24 -16.16 1.61
N GLN A 223 4.02 -15.45 2.71
CA GLN A 223 2.99 -14.42 2.89
C GLN A 223 3.58 -13.22 3.64
N ILE A 224 3.04 -12.02 3.42
CA ILE A 224 3.48 -10.78 4.07
C ILE A 224 2.39 -10.20 4.98
N ASP A 225 2.81 -9.62 6.10
CA ASP A 225 1.96 -8.87 7.02
C ASP A 225 2.14 -7.34 6.88
N TYR A 226 1.09 -6.70 6.37
CA TYR A 226 0.93 -5.25 6.23
C TYR A 226 0.15 -4.61 7.38
N SER A 227 -0.02 -5.30 8.50
CA SER A 227 -0.67 -4.71 9.67
C SER A 227 0.05 -3.43 10.10
N LEU A 228 -0.70 -2.36 10.35
CA LEU A 228 -0.21 -1.19 11.07
C LEU A 228 0.29 -1.65 12.44
N ILE A 229 1.44 -1.15 12.86
CA ILE A 229 1.97 -1.37 14.21
C ILE A 229 1.54 -0.25 15.15
N ASN A 230 1.49 0.99 14.63
CA ASN A 230 1.06 2.19 15.34
C ASN A 230 -0.08 2.90 14.59
N SER A 231 -0.79 3.80 15.28
CA SER A 231 -1.72 4.70 14.60
C SER A 231 -0.96 5.62 13.63
N PRO A 232 -1.56 6.00 12.49
CA PRO A 232 -0.90 6.87 11.52
C PRO A 232 -0.41 8.18 12.14
N ALA A 233 0.87 8.52 11.90
CA ALA A 233 1.45 9.76 12.39
C ALA A 233 1.16 10.89 11.39
N ILE A 234 0.41 11.90 11.84
CA ILE A 234 -0.05 13.01 11.01
C ILE A 234 0.77 14.27 11.33
N SER A 235 1.46 14.79 10.32
CA SER A 235 2.18 16.07 10.36
C SER A 235 1.35 17.19 9.70
N LYS A 236 1.93 18.37 9.52
CA LYS A 236 1.28 19.45 8.76
C LYS A 236 1.26 19.19 7.25
N THR A 237 2.13 18.32 6.74
CA THR A 237 2.41 18.17 5.30
C THR A 237 2.36 16.73 4.81
N TYR A 238 2.26 15.74 5.72
CA TYR A 238 2.19 14.34 5.36
C TYR A 238 1.53 13.47 6.43
N ILE A 239 1.14 12.26 6.02
CA ILE A 239 0.70 11.16 6.89
C ILE A 239 1.70 10.02 6.74
N ASN A 240 2.23 9.50 7.84
CA ASN A 240 3.05 8.28 7.87
C ASN A 240 2.24 7.09 8.38
N LEU A 241 2.38 5.95 7.71
CA LEU A 241 1.85 4.65 8.08
C LEU A 241 3.03 3.73 8.34
N ASP A 242 3.14 3.25 9.58
CA ASP A 242 4.15 2.29 9.98
C ASP A 242 3.55 0.88 9.92
N LEU A 243 4.00 0.07 8.96
CA LEU A 243 3.51 -1.28 8.70
C LEU A 243 4.53 -2.32 9.18
N LYS A 244 4.02 -3.46 9.67
CA LYS A 244 4.84 -4.55 10.23
C LYS A 244 5.86 -5.05 9.20
N GLY A 245 5.45 -5.26 7.95
CA GLY A 245 6.36 -5.56 6.85
C GLY A 245 7.18 -6.83 7.07
N THR A 246 6.63 -7.82 7.77
CA THR A 246 7.29 -9.10 8.02
C THR A 246 6.80 -10.13 7.03
N VAL A 247 7.72 -10.88 6.42
CA VAL A 247 7.40 -12.03 5.57
C VAL A 247 7.52 -13.31 6.40
N TYR A 248 6.52 -14.17 6.27
CA TYR A 248 6.44 -15.46 6.97
C TYR A 248 6.33 -16.61 5.96
N PRO A 249 6.75 -17.83 6.34
CA PRO A 249 6.36 -19.02 5.60
C PRO A 249 4.83 -19.13 5.50
N ALA A 250 4.32 -19.62 4.38
CA ALA A 250 2.90 -19.82 4.18
C ALA A 250 2.34 -20.76 5.28
N GLY A 251 1.30 -20.32 5.99
CA GLY A 251 0.68 -21.10 7.09
C GLY A 251 1.38 -21.05 8.45
N ASN A 252 2.58 -20.47 8.57
CA ASN A 252 3.27 -20.25 9.84
C ASN A 252 3.41 -18.73 10.10
N ARG A 253 3.27 -18.28 11.35
CA ARG A 253 3.36 -16.85 11.72
C ARG A 253 4.32 -16.59 12.87
N THR A 254 5.32 -17.45 13.02
CA THR A 254 6.37 -17.25 14.02
C THR A 254 7.24 -16.06 13.60
N ASP A 255 7.38 -15.07 14.49
CA ASP A 255 8.22 -13.90 14.23
C ASP A 255 9.70 -14.32 14.08
N PRO A 256 10.45 -13.65 13.19
CA PRO A 256 11.87 -13.93 13.01
C PRO A 256 12.67 -13.63 14.29
N PRO A 257 13.84 -14.27 14.50
CA PRO A 257 14.68 -14.09 15.69
C PRO A 257 15.47 -12.77 15.71
N PHE A 258 15.01 -11.76 14.97
CA PHE A 258 15.63 -10.44 14.85
C PHE A 258 14.53 -9.38 14.74
N VAL A 259 14.86 -8.12 15.06
CA VAL A 259 13.92 -7.00 15.06
C VAL A 259 14.28 -5.97 13.98
N PRO A 260 13.32 -5.14 13.53
CA PRO A 260 13.60 -4.08 12.56
C PRO A 260 14.43 -2.94 13.19
N ASP A 261 15.39 -2.44 12.43
CA ASP A 261 16.10 -1.20 12.79
C ASP A 261 15.23 0.03 12.50
N PRO A 262 15.34 1.09 13.30
CA PRO A 262 14.62 2.33 13.04
C PRO A 262 15.18 3.01 11.78
N PHE A 263 14.29 3.52 10.94
CA PHE A 263 14.66 4.37 9.80
C PHE A 263 13.66 5.49 9.59
N THR A 264 14.09 6.59 8.97
CA THR A 264 13.26 7.77 8.72
C THR A 264 13.19 8.08 7.25
N LEU A 265 11.98 8.30 6.73
CA LEU A 265 11.80 8.75 5.36
C LEU A 265 12.22 10.23 5.24
N PRO A 266 12.91 10.62 4.14
CA PRO A 266 13.40 11.98 3.98
C PRO A 266 12.24 12.97 3.91
N ASP A 267 12.45 14.19 4.41
CA ASP A 267 11.45 15.27 4.36
C ASP A 267 11.38 15.91 2.96
N LYS A 268 11.02 15.09 1.98
CA LYS A 268 10.76 15.47 0.58
C LYS A 268 9.25 15.47 0.34
N ASN A 269 8.75 16.41 -0.46
CA ASN A 269 7.34 16.53 -0.82
C ASN A 269 7.09 16.52 -2.34
N ASN A 270 8.07 16.06 -3.12
CA ASN A 270 8.06 16.17 -4.58
C ASN A 270 7.21 15.08 -5.24
N SER A 271 6.97 13.98 -4.53
CA SER A 271 6.14 12.84 -4.95
C SER A 271 4.89 12.72 -4.08
N MET A 272 3.82 12.15 -4.62
CA MET A 272 2.58 11.90 -3.87
C MET A 272 2.77 10.85 -2.76
N LEU A 273 3.61 9.85 -3.03
CA LEU A 273 3.81 8.69 -2.16
C LEU A 273 5.31 8.39 -2.01
N TYR A 274 5.74 8.13 -0.78
CA TYR A 274 7.02 7.50 -0.49
C TYR A 274 6.81 6.18 0.24
N LEU A 275 7.53 5.15 -0.16
CA LEU A 275 7.55 3.85 0.51
C LEU A 275 8.99 3.51 0.89
N GLY A 276 9.23 3.31 2.18
CA GLY A 276 10.48 2.76 2.70
C GLY A 276 10.35 1.27 2.94
N VAL A 277 11.26 0.50 2.37
CA VAL A 277 11.36 -0.95 2.53
C VAL A 277 12.64 -1.27 3.29
N SER A 278 12.51 -1.68 4.55
CA SER A 278 13.68 -1.93 5.41
C SER A 278 14.51 -3.14 4.97
N GLU A 279 15.77 -3.18 5.39
CA GLU A 279 16.61 -4.37 5.32
C GLU A 279 15.96 -5.56 6.05
N TYR A 280 15.27 -5.29 7.17
CA TYR A 280 14.49 -6.29 7.91
C TYR A 280 13.45 -6.99 7.05
N PHE A 281 12.71 -6.26 6.20
CA PHE A 281 11.74 -6.86 5.29
C PHE A 281 12.41 -7.93 4.42
N PHE A 282 13.54 -7.59 3.79
CA PHE A 282 14.28 -8.53 2.94
C PHE A 282 14.84 -9.71 3.74
N LYS A 283 15.43 -9.47 4.92
CA LYS A 283 15.91 -10.54 5.81
C LYS A 283 14.79 -11.50 6.23
N SER A 284 13.62 -10.98 6.58
CA SER A 284 12.45 -11.80 6.92
C SER A 284 11.98 -12.64 5.73
N ALA A 285 12.01 -12.07 4.51
CA ALA A 285 11.70 -12.80 3.29
C ALA A 285 12.70 -13.93 3.05
N SER A 286 13.99 -13.65 3.15
CA SER A 286 15.06 -14.64 3.02
C SER A 286 14.85 -15.82 3.98
N LEU A 287 14.63 -15.54 5.27
CA LEU A 287 14.39 -16.57 6.27
C LEU A 287 13.11 -17.37 6.00
N ALA A 288 12.02 -16.70 5.61
CA ALA A 288 10.76 -17.35 5.31
C ALA A 288 10.87 -18.36 4.15
N TYR A 289 11.51 -17.95 3.04
CA TYR A 289 11.70 -18.83 1.89
C TYR A 289 12.69 -19.97 2.19
N TYR A 290 13.73 -19.71 2.98
CA TYR A 290 14.65 -20.76 3.43
C TYR A 290 13.93 -21.83 4.27
N ASN A 291 13.17 -21.41 5.29
CA ASN A 291 12.42 -22.31 6.15
C ASN A 291 11.32 -23.08 5.39
N ALA A 292 10.83 -22.52 4.28
CA ALA A 292 9.87 -23.18 3.40
C ALA A 292 10.54 -24.13 2.37
N GLY A 293 11.87 -24.28 2.38
CA GLY A 293 12.62 -25.16 1.48
C GLY A 293 12.72 -24.66 0.04
N ALA A 294 12.54 -23.36 -0.19
CA ALA A 294 12.47 -22.80 -1.54
C ALA A 294 13.85 -22.60 -2.21
N PHE A 295 14.95 -22.66 -1.46
CA PHE A 295 16.32 -22.44 -1.96
C PHE A 295 17.03 -23.73 -2.38
N ASN A 296 16.35 -24.52 -3.20
CA ASN A 296 16.89 -25.71 -3.85
C ASN A 296 16.77 -25.54 -5.37
N ILE A 297 17.88 -25.67 -6.08
CA ILE A 297 17.95 -25.52 -7.53
C ILE A 297 18.57 -26.78 -8.12
N THR A 298 17.92 -27.31 -9.15
CA THR A 298 18.46 -28.42 -9.94
C THR A 298 18.60 -27.96 -11.39
N ILE A 299 19.81 -28.08 -11.93
CA ILE A 299 20.17 -27.74 -13.30
C ILE A 299 20.52 -29.03 -14.04
N THR A 300 19.70 -29.39 -15.02
CA THR A 300 19.88 -30.57 -15.89
C THR A 300 20.12 -30.20 -17.36
N LYS A 301 20.24 -28.90 -17.65
CA LYS A 301 20.48 -28.42 -19.02
C LYS A 301 21.84 -28.91 -19.53
N GLU A 302 21.96 -29.01 -20.85
CA GLU A 302 23.21 -29.36 -21.49
C GLU A 302 24.28 -28.30 -21.20
N PHE A 303 25.22 -28.62 -20.31
CA PHE A 303 26.20 -27.66 -19.79
C PHE A 303 27.08 -27.07 -20.89
N SER A 304 27.30 -27.80 -21.99
CA SER A 304 28.00 -27.33 -23.20
C SER A 304 27.44 -25.99 -23.71
N THR A 305 26.12 -25.79 -23.63
CA THR A 305 25.45 -24.57 -24.08
C THR A 305 25.87 -23.33 -23.29
N TYR A 306 26.35 -23.49 -22.05
CA TYR A 306 26.84 -22.39 -21.22
C TYR A 306 28.24 -21.91 -21.60
N PHE A 307 28.97 -22.67 -22.41
CA PHE A 307 30.34 -22.39 -22.85
C PHE A 307 30.43 -22.01 -24.34
N MET A 308 29.30 -21.93 -25.03
CA MET A 308 29.27 -21.48 -26.42
C MET A 308 29.65 -19.99 -26.53
N PRO A 309 30.39 -19.59 -27.58
CA PRO A 309 30.75 -18.18 -27.79
C PRO A 309 29.51 -17.29 -27.85
N THR A 310 29.54 -16.19 -27.10
CA THR A 310 28.50 -15.15 -27.15
C THR A 310 29.11 -13.84 -27.64
N GLU A 311 28.27 -12.86 -27.99
CA GLU A 311 28.74 -11.51 -28.35
C GLU A 311 29.60 -10.86 -27.24
N VAL A 312 29.39 -11.28 -25.98
CA VAL A 312 30.12 -10.78 -24.80
C VAL A 312 31.41 -11.58 -24.55
N THR A 313 31.47 -12.84 -24.97
CA THR A 313 32.62 -13.74 -24.77
C THR A 313 32.95 -14.50 -26.07
N PRO A 314 33.53 -13.83 -27.08
CA PRO A 314 33.78 -14.44 -28.40
C PRO A 314 34.88 -15.52 -28.39
N ASN A 315 35.73 -15.56 -27.36
CA ASN A 315 36.87 -16.49 -27.25
C ASN A 315 36.62 -17.64 -26.26
N SER A 316 35.37 -18.02 -25.97
CA SER A 316 35.11 -19.12 -25.02
C SER A 316 35.43 -20.49 -25.64
N THR A 317 36.34 -21.23 -25.02
CA THR A 317 36.65 -22.63 -25.35
C THR A 317 35.93 -23.56 -24.37
N ILE A 318 35.64 -24.79 -24.81
CA ILE A 318 35.12 -25.83 -23.92
C ILE A 318 36.17 -26.09 -22.82
N PRO A 319 35.83 -25.91 -21.53
CA PRO A 319 36.78 -26.12 -20.45
C PRO A 319 37.28 -27.56 -20.41
N GLU A 320 38.56 -27.76 -20.10
CA GLU A 320 39.16 -29.08 -19.91
C GLU A 320 38.41 -29.92 -18.88
N VAL A 321 37.89 -29.28 -17.83
CA VAL A 321 37.03 -29.93 -16.83
C VAL A 321 35.77 -30.53 -17.44
N LEU A 322 35.14 -29.87 -18.42
CA LEU A 322 33.96 -30.43 -19.06
C LEU A 322 34.31 -31.67 -19.89
N GLN A 323 35.47 -31.68 -20.55
CA GLN A 323 35.96 -32.85 -21.30
C GLN A 323 36.31 -34.01 -20.37
N LEU A 324 36.99 -33.72 -19.25
CA LEU A 324 37.32 -34.70 -18.22
C LEU A 324 36.06 -35.35 -17.65
N VAL A 325 35.07 -34.51 -17.30
CA VAL A 325 33.76 -34.97 -16.81
C VAL A 325 33.04 -35.79 -17.88
N GLN A 326 32.99 -35.33 -19.13
CA GLN A 326 32.36 -36.08 -20.22
C GLN A 326 33.01 -37.44 -20.47
N ASN A 327 34.34 -37.54 -20.39
CA ASN A 327 35.04 -38.81 -20.52
C ASN A 327 34.72 -39.75 -19.36
N TYR A 328 34.74 -39.24 -18.12
CA TYR A 328 34.40 -40.02 -16.92
C TYR A 328 32.95 -40.53 -16.95
N THR A 329 32.03 -39.70 -17.44
CA THR A 329 30.60 -40.02 -17.48
C THR A 329 30.16 -40.67 -18.78
N MET A 330 31.05 -40.98 -19.72
CA MET A 330 30.71 -41.46 -21.06
C MET A 330 29.67 -40.57 -21.77
N SER A 331 29.77 -39.26 -21.61
CA SER A 331 28.89 -38.23 -22.17
C SER A 331 27.41 -38.35 -21.77
N HIS A 332 27.10 -39.06 -20.67
CA HIS A 332 25.77 -39.06 -20.10
C HIS A 332 25.37 -37.67 -19.58
N PRO A 333 24.06 -37.32 -19.57
CA PRO A 333 23.58 -36.03 -19.10
C PRO A 333 24.07 -35.70 -17.68
N LEU A 334 24.35 -34.43 -17.43
CA LEU A 334 24.84 -33.95 -16.14
C LEU A 334 23.69 -33.29 -15.37
N MET A 335 23.75 -33.40 -14.05
CA MET A 335 22.83 -32.75 -13.13
C MET A 335 23.61 -32.07 -12.03
N LEU A 336 23.39 -30.77 -11.87
CA LEU A 336 23.95 -29.99 -10.77
C LEU A 336 22.84 -29.58 -9.83
N THR A 337 23.01 -29.88 -8.55
CA THR A 337 22.11 -29.47 -7.49
C THR A 337 22.79 -28.45 -6.60
N LEU A 338 22.06 -27.40 -6.27
CA LEU A 338 22.50 -26.35 -5.37
C LEU A 338 21.45 -26.18 -4.28
N GLN A 339 21.87 -26.32 -3.03
CA GLN A 339 21.02 -26.17 -1.87
C GLN A 339 21.62 -25.14 -0.93
N SER A 340 20.81 -24.21 -0.43
CA SER A 340 21.28 -23.25 0.56
C SER A 340 21.42 -23.91 1.93
N THR A 341 22.55 -23.70 2.62
CA THR A 341 22.80 -24.26 3.95
C THR A 341 22.28 -23.38 5.07
N ALA A 342 22.04 -22.11 4.80
CA ALA A 342 21.44 -21.12 5.70
C ALA A 342 20.62 -20.11 4.88
N ALA A 343 19.76 -19.32 5.54
CA ALA A 343 19.04 -18.24 4.87
C ALA A 343 20.04 -17.21 4.29
N PRO A 344 19.93 -16.82 3.00
CA PRO A 344 20.78 -15.81 2.40
C PRO A 344 20.84 -14.52 3.22
N MET A 345 22.05 -14.04 3.50
CA MET A 345 22.25 -12.81 4.25
C MET A 345 22.09 -11.61 3.33
N ILE A 346 21.24 -10.67 3.73
CA ILE A 346 20.92 -9.47 2.94
C ILE A 346 21.41 -8.24 3.67
N SER A 347 22.14 -7.38 2.96
CA SER A 347 22.66 -6.12 3.47
C SER A 347 22.35 -4.99 2.49
N LEU A 348 21.70 -3.95 3.00
CA LEU A 348 21.23 -2.80 2.24
C LEU A 348 22.08 -1.60 2.61
N GLN A 349 22.99 -1.25 1.70
CA GLN A 349 23.95 -0.18 1.86
C GLN A 349 23.57 0.99 0.96
N THR A 350 24.21 2.13 1.16
CA THR A 350 24.05 3.26 0.24
C THR A 350 24.38 2.83 -1.20
N SER A 351 23.47 3.11 -2.13
CA SER A 351 23.59 2.78 -3.56
C SER A 351 23.62 1.29 -3.94
N SER A 352 23.50 0.34 -2.99
CA SER A 352 23.52 -1.08 -3.35
C SER A 352 22.79 -1.98 -2.36
N LEU A 353 22.19 -3.05 -2.89
CA LEU A 353 21.81 -4.21 -2.10
C LEU A 353 22.77 -5.35 -2.43
N THR A 354 23.35 -5.93 -1.38
CA THR A 354 24.23 -7.10 -1.50
C THR A 354 23.57 -8.29 -0.82
N THR A 355 23.80 -9.47 -1.39
CA THR A 355 23.39 -10.73 -0.75
C THR A 355 24.54 -11.72 -0.75
N GLU A 356 24.69 -12.41 0.36
CA GLU A 356 25.62 -13.51 0.54
C GLU A 356 24.82 -14.80 0.71
N ILE A 357 25.08 -15.76 -0.18
CA ILE A 357 24.38 -17.04 -0.24
C ILE A 357 25.41 -18.12 0.10
N THR A 358 25.18 -18.84 1.19
CA THR A 358 25.97 -20.03 1.53
C THR A 358 25.16 -21.28 1.18
N GLY A 359 25.82 -22.24 0.55
CA GLY A 359 25.19 -23.45 0.07
C GLY A 359 26.15 -24.61 -0.08
N TYR A 360 25.56 -25.74 -0.45
CA TYR A 360 26.24 -26.96 -0.83
C TYR A 360 25.86 -27.29 -2.27
N LEU A 361 26.87 -27.64 -3.05
CA LEU A 361 26.73 -27.94 -4.47
C LEU A 361 27.17 -29.38 -4.69
N GLU A 362 26.35 -30.13 -5.41
CA GLU A 362 26.63 -31.51 -5.79
C GLU A 362 26.39 -31.68 -7.29
N MET A 363 27.30 -32.40 -7.94
CA MET A 363 27.22 -32.70 -9.36
C MET A 363 27.21 -34.19 -9.60
N PHE A 364 26.27 -34.61 -10.44
CA PHE A 364 26.02 -36.00 -10.81
C PHE A 364 25.94 -36.15 -12.32
N SER A 365 26.16 -37.37 -12.80
CA SER A 365 25.71 -37.82 -14.11
C SER A 365 24.47 -38.69 -14.00
N VAL A 366 23.54 -38.52 -14.93
CA VAL A 366 22.28 -39.28 -14.99
C VAL A 366 22.46 -40.42 -15.98
N LEU A 367 22.54 -41.64 -15.46
CA LEU A 367 22.72 -42.85 -16.26
C LEU A 367 21.42 -43.27 -16.98
N PRO A 368 21.47 -44.13 -18.02
CA PRO A 368 20.28 -44.52 -18.79
C PRO A 368 19.21 -45.22 -17.95
N ASN A 369 19.60 -45.83 -16.83
CA ASN A 369 18.70 -46.46 -15.85
C ASN A 369 18.13 -45.45 -14.82
N SER A 370 18.32 -44.15 -15.03
CA SER A 370 17.95 -43.05 -14.10
C SER A 370 18.69 -43.04 -12.76
N SER A 371 19.72 -43.86 -12.57
CA SER A 371 20.58 -43.77 -11.40
C SER A 371 21.57 -42.61 -11.53
N LEU A 372 22.01 -42.08 -10.38
CA LEU A 372 22.93 -40.95 -10.31
C LEU A 372 24.34 -41.46 -10.03
N GLN A 373 25.27 -41.13 -10.91
CA GLN A 373 26.70 -41.32 -10.68
C GLN A 373 27.28 -40.02 -10.11
N PHE A 374 27.85 -40.08 -8.91
CA PHE A 374 28.47 -38.93 -8.25
C PHE A 374 29.73 -38.48 -9.00
N ILE A 375 29.90 -37.16 -9.13
CA ILE A 375 31.09 -36.55 -9.77
C ILE A 375 31.87 -35.76 -8.73
N PHE A 376 31.28 -34.74 -8.12
CA PHE A 376 31.91 -33.96 -7.05
C PHE A 376 30.89 -33.20 -6.21
N ALA A 377 31.32 -32.78 -5.02
CA ALA A 377 30.56 -31.89 -4.17
C ALA A 377 31.45 -30.97 -3.32
N GLY A 378 30.90 -29.83 -2.93
CA GLY A 378 31.63 -28.84 -2.15
C GLY A 378 30.76 -27.73 -1.58
N ASN A 379 31.36 -27.01 -0.64
CA ASN A 379 30.76 -25.82 -0.06
C ASN A 379 30.90 -24.64 -1.02
N LEU A 380 29.84 -23.87 -1.16
CA LEU A 380 29.78 -22.70 -2.03
C LEU A 380 29.35 -21.47 -1.23
N THR A 381 30.12 -20.39 -1.34
CA THR A 381 29.71 -19.06 -0.88
C THR A 381 29.63 -18.13 -2.07
N VAL A 382 28.49 -17.49 -2.28
CA VAL A 382 28.23 -16.62 -3.43
C VAL A 382 27.87 -15.23 -2.94
N ASN A 383 28.60 -14.21 -3.39
CA ASN A 383 28.25 -12.82 -3.15
C ASN A 383 27.67 -12.24 -4.43
N THR A 384 26.49 -11.64 -4.31
CA THR A 384 25.79 -10.99 -5.41
C THR A 384 25.44 -9.55 -5.04
N SER A 385 25.26 -8.73 -6.06
CA SER A 385 24.50 -7.47 -5.92
C SER A 385 23.11 -7.67 -6.49
N ALA A 386 22.16 -6.83 -6.11
CA ALA A 386 20.83 -6.85 -6.69
C ALA A 386 20.47 -5.53 -7.38
N ASN A 387 19.92 -5.65 -8.58
CA ASN A 387 19.18 -4.57 -9.22
C ASN A 387 17.70 -4.71 -8.87
N MET A 388 17.02 -3.59 -8.70
CA MET A 388 15.60 -3.56 -8.38
C MET A 388 14.83 -2.67 -9.33
N THR A 389 13.63 -3.10 -9.67
CA THR A 389 12.71 -2.34 -10.50
C THR A 389 11.29 -2.53 -9.98
N ILE A 390 10.39 -1.62 -10.36
CA ILE A 390 8.97 -1.78 -10.05
C ILE A 390 8.22 -2.03 -11.35
N SER A 391 7.49 -3.14 -11.40
CA SER A 391 6.61 -3.47 -12.53
C SER A 391 5.31 -4.02 -12.00
N LYS A 392 4.19 -3.54 -12.56
CA LYS A 392 2.83 -3.92 -12.12
C LYS A 392 2.66 -3.84 -10.59
N GLN A 393 3.28 -2.83 -9.97
CA GLN A 393 3.24 -2.57 -8.51
C GLN A 393 3.83 -3.69 -7.66
N LYS A 394 4.75 -4.45 -8.24
CA LYS A 394 5.59 -5.40 -7.54
C LYS A 394 7.02 -4.92 -7.59
N LEU A 395 7.74 -5.12 -6.49
CA LEU A 395 9.18 -4.97 -6.45
C LEU A 395 9.81 -6.21 -7.07
N ILE A 396 10.43 -6.04 -8.24
CA ILE A 396 11.17 -7.09 -8.94
C ILE A 396 12.65 -6.93 -8.60
N ILE A 397 13.26 -8.06 -8.22
CA ILE A 397 14.67 -8.15 -7.86
C ILE A 397 15.38 -8.98 -8.92
N SER A 398 16.57 -8.56 -9.33
CA SER A 398 17.45 -9.30 -10.23
C SER A 398 18.85 -9.33 -9.62
N LEU A 399 19.35 -10.53 -9.33
CA LEU A 399 20.69 -10.74 -8.80
C LEU A 399 21.74 -10.71 -9.91
N LEU A 400 22.89 -10.17 -9.58
CA LEU A 400 24.10 -10.12 -10.39
C LEU A 400 25.23 -10.76 -9.60
N LEU A 401 25.82 -11.82 -10.14
CA LEU A 401 26.97 -12.46 -9.53
C LEU A 401 28.15 -11.48 -9.44
N LYS A 402 28.80 -11.41 -8.27
CA LYS A 402 30.02 -10.62 -8.09
C LYS A 402 31.23 -11.52 -7.94
N ARG A 403 31.20 -12.37 -6.92
CA ARG A 403 32.25 -13.33 -6.61
C ARG A 403 31.62 -14.57 -6.02
N PHE A 404 32.33 -15.67 -6.14
CA PHE A 404 32.02 -16.87 -5.38
C PHE A 404 33.32 -17.46 -4.85
N HIS A 405 33.20 -18.29 -3.83
CA HIS A 405 34.26 -19.12 -3.31
C HIS A 405 33.72 -20.55 -3.21
N PHE A 406 34.49 -21.49 -3.75
CA PHE A 406 34.15 -22.91 -3.74
C PHE A 406 35.22 -23.69 -3.01
N SER A 407 34.81 -24.56 -2.09
CA SER A 407 35.69 -25.49 -1.39
C SER A 407 35.24 -26.91 -1.69
N LEU A 408 36.04 -27.63 -2.46
CA LEU A 408 35.80 -29.03 -2.78
C LEU A 408 35.83 -29.87 -1.49
N THR A 409 34.80 -30.68 -1.27
CA THR A 409 34.68 -31.55 -0.08
C THR A 409 34.90 -33.02 -0.47
N SER A 410 34.34 -33.43 -1.60
CA SER A 410 34.44 -34.81 -2.09
C SER A 410 34.44 -34.82 -3.61
N SER A 411 35.17 -35.78 -4.19
CA SER A 411 35.25 -35.94 -5.64
C SER A 411 35.37 -37.41 -6.02
N GLY A 412 34.59 -37.83 -7.00
CA GLY A 412 34.73 -39.12 -7.70
C GLY A 412 35.67 -39.04 -8.91
N VAL A 413 36.05 -37.82 -9.31
CA VAL A 413 36.98 -37.52 -10.41
C VAL A 413 38.22 -36.82 -9.84
N ASP A 414 39.40 -37.19 -10.29
CA ASP A 414 40.62 -36.48 -9.91
C ASP A 414 40.76 -35.19 -10.73
N PHE A 415 40.66 -34.04 -10.06
CA PHE A 415 40.82 -32.73 -10.70
C PHE A 415 42.26 -32.26 -10.50
N SER A 416 43.07 -32.35 -11.56
CA SER A 416 44.49 -31.98 -11.54
C SER A 416 44.75 -30.55 -11.05
N GLU A 417 43.83 -29.62 -11.34
CA GLU A 417 43.91 -28.23 -10.88
C GLU A 417 42.52 -27.71 -10.48
N ILE A 418 42.35 -27.33 -9.21
CA ILE A 418 41.07 -26.84 -8.67
C ILE A 418 40.63 -25.54 -9.37
N SER A 419 41.57 -24.72 -9.84
CA SER A 419 41.29 -23.46 -10.57
C SER A 419 40.45 -23.68 -11.83
N LEU A 420 40.65 -24.81 -12.53
CA LEU A 420 39.85 -25.15 -13.71
C LEU A 420 38.42 -25.50 -13.34
N LEU A 421 38.20 -26.13 -12.18
CA LEU A 421 36.87 -26.43 -11.65
C LEU A 421 36.15 -25.14 -11.23
N GLU A 422 36.86 -24.19 -10.63
CA GLU A 422 36.32 -22.87 -10.33
C GLU A 422 35.90 -22.13 -11.61
N ASN A 423 36.71 -22.15 -12.68
CA ASN A 423 36.35 -21.56 -13.97
C ASN A 423 35.07 -22.18 -14.56
N PHE A 424 34.97 -23.52 -14.52
CA PHE A 424 33.76 -24.23 -14.92
C PHE A 424 32.54 -23.77 -14.10
N LEU A 425 32.65 -23.77 -12.77
CA LEU A 425 31.57 -23.36 -11.88
C LEU A 425 31.16 -21.89 -12.08
N SER A 426 32.12 -21.00 -12.34
CA SER A 426 31.87 -19.59 -12.64
C SER A 426 30.88 -19.44 -13.80
N CYS A 427 31.12 -20.14 -14.91
CA CYS A 427 30.22 -20.13 -16.07
C CYS A 427 28.85 -20.75 -15.75
N VAL A 428 28.80 -21.85 -15.01
CA VAL A 428 27.54 -22.49 -14.63
C VAL A 428 26.71 -21.60 -13.71
N LEU A 429 27.34 -20.93 -12.74
CA LEU A 429 26.66 -20.01 -11.85
C LEU A 429 26.13 -18.80 -12.62
N TRP A 430 26.94 -18.24 -13.52
CA TRP A 430 26.57 -17.06 -14.32
C TRP A 430 25.46 -17.33 -15.33
N ASN A 431 25.57 -18.42 -16.11
CA ASN A 431 24.66 -18.72 -17.23
C ASN A 431 23.51 -19.67 -16.85
N GLY A 432 23.61 -20.38 -15.73
CA GLY A 432 22.64 -21.36 -15.28
C GLY A 432 21.92 -20.94 -13.99
N ALA A 433 22.65 -20.91 -12.87
CA ALA A 433 22.07 -20.76 -11.55
C ALA A 433 21.44 -19.38 -11.31
N ILE A 434 22.17 -18.30 -11.60
CA ILE A 434 21.68 -16.92 -11.39
C ILE A 434 20.45 -16.62 -12.26
N PRO A 435 20.42 -16.96 -13.57
CA PRO A 435 19.21 -16.84 -14.38
C PRO A 435 18.02 -17.62 -13.81
N ALA A 436 18.22 -18.86 -13.33
CA ALA A 436 17.16 -19.65 -12.73
C ALA A 436 16.61 -19.01 -11.44
N ILE A 437 17.47 -18.41 -10.61
CA ILE A 437 17.06 -17.63 -9.44
C ILE A 437 16.28 -16.39 -9.87
N ASN A 438 16.79 -15.64 -10.85
CA ASN A 438 16.16 -14.42 -11.35
C ASN A 438 14.79 -14.70 -11.98
N ASP A 439 14.58 -15.86 -12.60
CA ASP A 439 13.26 -16.26 -13.08
C ASP A 439 12.21 -16.41 -11.96
N LYS A 440 12.63 -16.86 -10.78
CA LYS A 440 11.76 -16.90 -9.59
C LYS A 440 11.53 -15.50 -9.04
N LEU A 441 12.60 -14.71 -8.88
CA LEU A 441 12.52 -13.33 -8.35
C LEU A 441 11.75 -12.37 -9.26
N ARG A 442 11.70 -12.64 -10.57
CA ARG A 442 10.92 -11.87 -11.55
C ARG A 442 9.42 -11.88 -11.28
N LYS A 443 8.91 -12.83 -10.49
CA LYS A 443 7.51 -12.81 -10.01
C LYS A 443 7.19 -11.60 -9.14
N GLY A 444 8.21 -11.09 -8.43
CA GLY A 444 8.20 -9.87 -7.64
C GLY A 444 7.44 -9.97 -6.32
N PHE A 445 7.80 -9.10 -5.38
CA PHE A 445 7.10 -8.92 -4.11
C PHE A 445 5.97 -7.91 -4.29
N PRO A 446 4.72 -8.22 -3.90
CA PRO A 446 3.66 -7.23 -3.94
C PRO A 446 4.03 -6.05 -3.05
N LEU A 447 3.78 -4.82 -3.49
CA LEU A 447 3.87 -3.64 -2.63
C LEU A 447 2.52 -3.37 -1.95
N PRO A 448 2.47 -2.69 -0.80
CA PRO A 448 1.21 -2.33 -0.17
C PRO A 448 0.42 -1.42 -1.11
N ASN A 449 -0.69 -1.93 -1.62
CA ASN A 449 -1.51 -1.24 -2.62
C ASN A 449 -3.01 -1.39 -2.31
N GLN A 450 -3.77 -0.35 -2.62
CA GLN A 450 -5.22 -0.41 -2.70
C GLN A 450 -5.65 -0.70 -4.14
N ALA A 451 -6.75 -1.44 -4.30
CA ALA A 451 -7.33 -1.68 -5.62
C ALA A 451 -7.50 -0.35 -6.38
N GLN A 452 -7.33 -0.39 -7.71
CA GLN A 452 -7.54 0.75 -8.63
C GLN A 452 -6.48 1.86 -8.62
N THR A 453 -5.39 1.76 -7.85
CA THR A 453 -4.24 2.69 -7.99
C THR A 453 -3.11 2.08 -8.81
N LYS A 454 -2.33 2.93 -9.48
CA LYS A 454 -1.11 2.58 -10.23
C LYS A 454 0.01 3.57 -9.91
N PHE A 455 1.24 3.08 -9.80
CA PHE A 455 2.43 3.92 -9.62
C PHE A 455 2.86 4.54 -10.96
N ILE A 456 3.16 5.83 -10.93
CA ILE A 456 3.67 6.60 -12.06
C ILE A 456 5.16 6.83 -11.83
N GLN A 457 5.98 6.33 -12.76
CA GLN A 457 7.44 6.53 -12.82
C GLN A 457 8.12 6.43 -11.43
N PRO A 458 8.03 5.28 -10.75
CA PRO A 458 8.64 5.13 -9.45
C PRO A 458 10.17 5.23 -9.54
N VAL A 459 10.76 5.99 -8.63
CA VAL A 459 12.22 6.15 -8.47
C VAL A 459 12.68 5.39 -7.24
N LEU A 460 13.76 4.62 -7.38
CA LEU A 460 14.33 3.80 -6.32
C LEU A 460 15.66 4.42 -5.85
N GLU A 461 15.79 4.69 -4.55
CA GLU A 461 17.01 5.19 -3.91
C GLU A 461 17.43 4.21 -2.80
N PHE A 462 18.64 3.64 -2.89
CA PHE A 462 19.19 2.76 -1.85
C PHE A 462 19.85 3.60 -0.75
N ASN A 463 19.33 3.47 0.46
CA ASN A 463 19.85 4.13 1.66
C ASN A 463 20.39 3.09 2.63
N GLN A 464 21.17 3.53 3.61
CA GLN A 464 21.64 2.65 4.68
C GLN A 464 20.44 2.01 5.42
N GLY A 465 20.31 0.69 5.35
CA GLY A 465 19.27 -0.08 6.04
C GLY A 465 17.87 -0.03 5.44
N TYR A 466 17.61 0.72 4.35
CA TYR A 466 16.30 0.71 3.68
C TYR A 466 16.36 1.18 2.22
N LEU A 467 15.46 0.64 1.39
CA LEU A 467 15.16 1.11 0.04
C LEU A 467 14.05 2.16 0.11
N LEU A 468 14.27 3.33 -0.50
CA LEU A 468 13.24 4.34 -0.70
C LEU A 468 12.65 4.22 -2.10
N ILE A 469 11.33 4.17 -2.19
CA ILE A 469 10.55 4.23 -3.43
C ILE A 469 9.78 5.54 -3.39
N SER A 470 9.99 6.40 -4.39
CA SER A 470 9.28 7.68 -4.56
C SER A 470 8.42 7.61 -5.81
N THR A 471 7.12 7.92 -5.72
CA THR A 471 6.22 7.80 -6.88
C THR A 471 5.01 8.71 -6.78
N ASP A 472 4.50 9.13 -7.94
CA ASP A 472 3.14 9.67 -8.04
C ASP A 472 2.15 8.53 -8.29
N ILE A 473 0.87 8.75 -8.02
CA ILE A 473 -0.17 7.73 -8.20
C ILE A 473 -1.19 8.15 -9.23
N HIS A 474 -1.74 7.17 -9.95
CA HIS A 474 -2.89 7.33 -10.82
C HIS A 474 -4.02 6.44 -10.32
N TYR A 475 -5.18 7.04 -10.05
CA TYR A 475 -6.41 6.34 -9.71
C TYR A 475 -7.25 6.09 -10.97
N THR A 476 -7.68 4.85 -11.19
CA THR A 476 -8.61 4.49 -12.27
C THR A 476 -10.02 4.37 -11.70
N LEU A 477 -10.94 5.22 -12.18
CA LEU A 477 -12.36 5.21 -11.80
C LEU A 477 -13.08 3.95 -12.26
#